data_AF-A0A183LUR8-F1
#
_entry.id   AF-A0A183LUR8-F1
#
_cell.length_a   1.000
_cell.length_b   1.000
_cell.length_c   1.000
_cell.angle_alpha   90.00
_cell.angle_beta   90.00
_cell.angle_gamma   90.00
#
_symmetry.space_group_name_H-M   'P 1'
#
loop_
_entity.id
_entity.type
_entity.pdbx_description
1 polymer ?
#
loop_
_entity_poly.entity_id
_entity_poly.type
_entity_poly.pdbx_seq_one_letter_code
_entity_poly.pdbx_strand_id
1 'polypeptide(L)' 'MLLQDCVTSTAELVIGSEVIERVDRFTYLGSLITSCGLMCDETSARIKKARLAFTNLRHLWRRRDNRLSTKERVY' A
#
# COMPACT_ATOMS: atom_id res chain seq x y z
N MET A 1 10.78 -0.02 20.60
CA MET A 1 10.11 -1.32 20.35
C MET A 1 10.72 -1.90 19.09
N LEU A 2 11.12 -3.18 19.17
CA LEU A 2 12.14 -3.82 18.34
C LEU A 2 11.79 -3.81 16.84
N LEU A 3 12.71 -3.26 16.02
CA LEU A 3 12.72 -3.43 14.57
C LEU A 3 12.96 -4.92 14.32
N GLN A 4 11.94 -5.64 13.84
CA GLN A 4 12.11 -7.02 13.41
C GLN A 4 13.00 -7.03 12.17
N ASP A 5 14.24 -7.45 12.37
CA ASP A 5 15.18 -7.78 11.30
C ASP A 5 14.52 -8.83 10.41
N CYS A 6 14.18 -8.45 9.18
CA CYS A 6 13.85 -9.41 8.14
C CYS A 6 15.14 -10.16 7.80
N VAL A 7 15.43 -11.21 8.57
CA VAL A 7 16.54 -12.11 8.30
C VAL A 7 16.30 -12.72 6.93
N THR A 8 17.14 -12.32 5.97
CA THR A 8 17.13 -12.76 4.58
C THR A 8 17.40 -14.27 4.54
N SER A 9 16.34 -15.07 4.65
CA SER A 9 16.46 -16.50 4.37
C SER A 9 16.68 -16.67 2.87
N THR A 10 17.89 -17.11 2.53
CA THR A 10 18.35 -17.49 1.19
C THR A 10 17.86 -18.89 0.85
N ALA A 11 16.56 -19.02 0.61
CA ALA A 11 15.99 -20.18 -0.06
C ALA A 11 15.70 -19.81 -1.51
N GLU A 12 16.27 -20.56 -2.46
CA GLU A 12 15.98 -20.42 -3.88
C GLU A 12 14.66 -21.11 -4.21
N LEU A 13 13.75 -20.39 -4.87
CA LEU A 13 12.46 -20.92 -5.27
C LEU A 13 12.56 -21.44 -6.71
N VAL A 14 12.34 -22.74 -6.89
CA VAL A 14 12.35 -23.40 -8.21
C VAL A 14 10.94 -23.86 -8.56
N ILE A 15 10.47 -23.50 -9.75
CA ILE A 15 9.21 -24.02 -10.31
C ILE A 15 9.56 -24.82 -11.57
N GLY A 16 9.33 -26.13 -11.53
CA GLY A 16 9.77 -27.03 -12.60
C GLY A 16 11.30 -27.10 -12.66
N SER A 17 11.87 -26.63 -13.77
CA SER A 17 13.33 -26.51 -13.98
C SER A 17 13.83 -25.05 -14.00
N GLU A 18 12.96 -24.08 -13.68
CA GLU A 18 13.30 -22.65 -13.69
C GLU A 18 13.45 -22.11 -12.28
N VAL A 19 14.55 -21.38 -12.05
CA VAL A 19 14.79 -20.61 -10.82
C VAL A 19 14.06 -19.28 -10.96
N ILE A 20 13.21 -18.96 -9.97
CA ILE A 20 12.47 -17.69 -9.96
C ILE A 20 13.36 -16.55 -9.50
N GLU A 21 13.37 -15.46 -10.27
CA GLU A 21 14.06 -14.24 -9.90
C GLU A 21 13.49 -13.67 -8.59
N ARG A 22 14.39 -13.40 -7.64
CA ARG A 22 14.02 -12.77 -6.38
C ARG A 22 13.92 -11.26 -6.59
N VAL A 23 12.73 -10.72 -6.37
CA VAL A 23 12.48 -9.27 -6.43
C VAL A 23 12.22 -8.73 -5.02
N ASP A 24 12.83 -7.60 -4.69
CA ASP A 24 12.63 -6.96 -3.38
C ASP A 24 11.24 -6.34 -3.22
N ARG A 25 10.68 -5.81 -4.31
CA ARG A 25 9.38 -5.12 -4.34
C ARG A 25 8.64 -5.45 -5.62
N PHE A 26 7.38 -5.86 -5.52
CA PHE A 26 6.53 -6.04 -6.70
C PHE A 26 5.10 -5.60 -6.41
N THR A 27 4.36 -5.24 -7.47
CA THR A 27 2.95 -4.87 -7.33
C THR A 27 2.07 -6.05 -7.72
N TYR A 28 1.19 -6.47 -6.82
CA TYR A 28 0.21 -7.51 -7.06
C TYR A 28 -1.19 -6.98 -6.74
N LEU A 29 -2.10 -7.02 -7.72
CA LEU A 29 -3.48 -6.54 -7.59
C LEU A 29 -3.58 -5.13 -6.99
N GLY A 30 -2.62 -4.26 -7.29
CA GLY A 30 -2.56 -2.88 -6.78
C GLY A 30 -1.96 -2.72 -5.38
N SER A 31 -1.57 -3.82 -4.73
CA SER A 31 -0.86 -3.84 -3.45
C SER A 31 0.65 -3.97 -3.69
N LEU A 32 1.46 -3.24 -2.92
CA LEU A 32 2.92 -3.35 -2.98
C LEU A 32 3.38 -4.42 -2.00
N ILE A 33 3.95 -5.50 -2.52
CA ILE A 33 4.53 -6.58 -1.72
C ILE A 33 6.04 -6.35 -1.64
N THR A 34 6.57 -6.32 -0.43
CA THR A 34 7.99 -6.08 -0.15
C THR A 34 8.62 -7.30 0.53
N SER A 35 9.89 -7.60 0.22
CA SER A 35 10.61 -8.77 0.74
C SER A 35 10.84 -8.67 2.25
N CYS A 36 11.04 -7.45 2.73
CA CYS A 36 10.91 -7.11 4.12
C CYS A 36 9.41 -6.92 4.41
N GLY A 37 8.85 -7.66 5.37
CA GLY A 37 7.43 -7.56 5.77
C GLY A 37 7.01 -6.20 6.35
N LEU A 38 7.79 -5.15 6.08
CA LEU A 38 7.58 -3.76 6.42
C LEU A 38 6.44 -3.18 5.57
N MET A 39 5.21 -3.49 6.00
CA MET A 39 3.97 -2.85 5.58
C MET A 39 4.01 -1.31 5.63
N CYS A 40 5.01 -0.71 6.31
CA CYS A 40 5.21 0.73 6.42
C CYS A 40 5.27 1.43 5.05
N ASP A 41 5.96 0.85 4.07
CA ASP A 41 6.13 1.46 2.74
C ASP A 41 4.84 1.45 1.94
N GLU A 42 4.13 0.32 1.95
CA GLU A 42 2.83 0.20 1.30
C GLU A 42 1.78 1.09 1.98
N THR A 43 1.72 1.08 3.32
CA THR A 43 0.82 1.94 4.11
C THR A 43 1.07 3.40 3.80
N SER A 44 2.35 3.81 3.74
CA SER A 44 2.74 5.17 3.37
C SER A 44 2.31 5.51 1.94
N ALA A 45 2.46 4.57 0.99
CA ALA A 45 2.02 4.77 -0.40
C ALA A 45 0.48 4.92 -0.50
N ARG A 46 -0.28 4.09 0.23
CA ARG A 46 -1.75 4.16 0.29
C ARG A 46 -2.22 5.48 0.91
N ILE A 47 -1.59 5.92 2.01
CA ILE A 47 -1.87 7.23 2.64
C ILE A 47 -1.60 8.37 1.66
N LYS A 48 -0.47 8.35 0.94
CA LYS A 48 -0.15 9.38 -0.07
C LYS A 48 -1.22 9.44 -1.17
N LYS A 49 -1.66 8.29 -1.70
CA LYS A 49 -2.74 8.23 -2.71
C LYS A 49 -4.05 8.77 -2.16
N ALA A 50 -4.45 8.38 -0.95
CA ALA A 50 -5.65 8.88 -0.30
C ALA A 50 -5.59 10.40 -0.10
N ARG A 51 -4.48 10.93 0.43
CA ARG A 51 -4.27 12.39 0.61
C ARG A 51 -4.41 13.15 -0.70
N LEU A 52 -3.87 12.62 -1.79
CA LEU A 52 -4.02 13.22 -3.12
C LEU A 52 -5.49 13.24 -3.56
N ALA A 53 -6.21 12.12 -3.43
CA ALA A 53 -7.63 12.05 -3.75
C ALA A 53 -8.46 13.04 -2.92
N PHE A 54 -8.24 13.12 -1.61
CA PHE A 54 -8.91 14.09 -0.74
C PHE A 54 -8.58 15.54 -1.11
N THR A 55 -7.34 15.82 -1.54
CA THR A 55 -6.94 17.14 -2.02
C THR A 55 -7.67 17.50 -3.31
N ASN A 56 -7.78 16.57 -4.25
CA ASN A 56 -8.52 16.78 -5.50
C ASN A 56 -10.02 17.02 -5.25
N LEU A 57 -10.58 16.40 -4.22
CA LEU A 57 -11.98 16.56 -3.81
C LEU A 57 -12.22 17.79 -2.90
N ARG A 58 -11.20 18.60 -2.59
CA ARG A 58 -11.28 19.74 -1.66
C ARG A 58 -12.44 20.69 -1.95
N HIS A 59 -12.71 20.95 -3.23
CA HIS A 59 -13.81 21.82 -3.64
C HIS A 59 -15.17 21.21 -3.32
N LEU A 60 -15.35 19.90 -3.50
CA LEU A 60 -16.58 19.18 -3.17
C LEU A 60 -16.80 19.10 -1.66
N TRP A 61 -15.74 18.94 -0.87
CA TRP A 61 -15.83 18.94 0.60
C TRP A 61 -16.26 20.28 1.20
N ARG A 62 -15.92 21.38 0.51
CA ARG A 62 -16.25 22.77 0.88
C ARG A 62 -17.66 23.18 0.47
N ARG A 63 -18.34 22.43 -0.41
CA ARG A 63 -19.72 22.76 -0.76
C ARG A 63 -20.65 22.49 0.43
N ARG A 64 -21.57 23.42 0.68
CA ARG A 64 -22.56 23.32 1.78
C ARG A 64 -23.65 22.28 1.52
N ASP A 65 -23.84 21.87 0.27
CA ASP A 65 -24.87 20.92 -0.16
C ASP A 65 -24.41 19.45 -0.13
N ASN A 66 -23.16 19.19 0.24
CA ASN A 66 -22.69 17.82 0.50
C ASN A 66 -23.32 17.33 1.82
N ARG A 67 -24.35 16.50 1.70
CA ARG A 67 -25.11 15.95 2.84
C ARG A 67 -24.17 15.28 3.84
N LEU A 68 -24.43 15.48 5.13
CA LEU A 68 -23.73 14.81 6.23
C LEU A 68 -23.67 13.28 6.03
N SER A 69 -24.74 12.69 5.53
CA SER A 69 -24.82 11.24 5.23
C SER A 69 -23.85 10.78 4.14
N THR A 70 -23.44 11.65 3.22
CA THR A 70 -22.42 11.35 2.20
C THR A 70 -21.01 11.50 2.77
N LYS A 71 -20.81 12.43 3.72
CA LYS A 71 -19.55 12.58 4.46
C LYS A 71 -19.30 11.37 5.39
N GLU A 72 -20.30 10.95 6.16
CA GLU A 72 -20.20 9.81 7.10
C GLU A 72 -19.94 8.46 6.42
N ARG A 73 -20.24 8.31 5.13
CA ARG A 73 -19.97 7.07 4.38
C ARG A 73 -18.55 6.99 3.81
N VAL A 74 -17.85 8.13 3.74
CA VAL A 74 -16.49 8.23 3.18
C VAL A 74 -15.43 8.24 4.28
N TYR A 75 -15.79 8.66 5.50
CA TYR A 75 -14.99 8.51 6.73
C TYR A 75 -15.21 7.12 7.34
#